data_AF-A0AAW5W8U9-F1
#
_entry.id   AF-A0AAW5W8U9-F1
#
_cell.length_a   1.000
_cell.length_b   1.000
_cell.length_c   1.000
_cell.angle_alpha   90.00
_cell.angle_beta   90.00
_cell.angle_gamma   90.00
#
_symmetry.space_group_name_H-M   'P 1'
#
loop_
_entity.id
_entity.type
_entity.pdbx_description
1 polymer ?
#
loop_
_entity_poly.entity_id
_entity_poly.type
_entity_poly.pdbx_seq_one_letter_code
_entity_poly.pdbx_strand_id
1 'polypeptide(L)'
;MSDTNIILTRQQKAVIAKALGVSTEELEEINIKTSTHRKTSFRDDFSLIFKGNIATLARMKLTPTSFKIVIYLFSVLDYGNILVNFSQAKIAKELGLCKSNVSRAFRELFDKKILLRDAPDGHVYLNSNLCVKGIPHRFNEEQMDKFRKSRAETEDFDNAFSLYHSGRRIKTTGKTRKISPEDDIPF
;
A
#
# COMPACT_ATOMS: atom_id res chain seq x y z
N MET A 1 10.06 26.59 8.59
CA MET A 1 11.38 25.94 8.62
C MET A 1 12.39 27.05 8.58
N SER A 2 13.27 27.14 9.57
CA SER A 2 14.33 28.15 9.61
C SER A 2 15.59 27.53 9.01
N ASP A 3 15.94 27.95 7.79
CA ASP A 3 17.21 27.57 7.17
C ASP A 3 18.32 28.23 7.98
N THR A 4 18.99 27.44 8.81
CA THR A 4 20.05 27.91 9.70
C THR A 4 21.37 27.50 9.09
N ASN A 5 22.16 28.47 8.64
CA ASN A 5 23.49 28.22 8.10
C ASN A 5 24.45 27.89 9.26
N ILE A 6 24.90 26.65 9.32
CA ILE A 6 25.92 26.20 10.28
C ILE A 6 27.28 26.21 9.57
N ILE A 7 28.22 27.02 10.06
CA ILE A 7 29.60 27.03 9.55
C ILE A 7 30.38 25.92 10.24
N LEU A 8 30.86 24.94 9.47
CA LEU A 8 31.69 23.85 9.97
C LEU A 8 33.16 24.25 10.07
N THR A 9 33.83 23.81 11.13
CA THR A 9 35.28 23.98 11.26
C THR A 9 36.04 23.04 10.31
N ARG A 10 37.32 23.35 10.02
CA ARG A 10 38.18 22.47 9.20
C ARG A 10 38.30 21.05 9.76
N GLN A 11 38.35 20.93 11.09
CA GLN A 11 38.45 19.64 11.77
C GLN A 11 37.16 18.83 11.61
N GLN A 12 36.00 19.48 11.71
CA GLN A 12 34.69 18.85 11.47
C GLN A 12 34.55 18.40 10.01
N LYS A 13 34.98 19.22 9.04
CA LYS A 13 34.99 18.84 7.62
C LYS A 13 35.86 17.61 7.37
N ALA A 14 37.06 17.54 7.96
CA ALA A 14 37.96 16.39 7.80
C ALA A 14 37.38 15.08 8.36
N VAL A 15 36.68 15.15 9.50
CA VAL A 15 36.00 13.97 10.09
C VAL A 15 34.88 13.48 9.17
N ILE A 16 34.06 14.39 8.63
CA ILE A 16 32.97 14.07 7.72
C ILE A 16 33.51 13.49 6.39
N ALA A 17 34.54 14.13 5.81
CA ALA A 17 35.20 13.68 4.59
C ALA A 17 35.72 12.23 4.74
N LYS A 18 36.44 11.97 5.85
CA LYS A 18 36.95 10.64 6.17
C LYS A 18 35.83 9.59 6.32
N ALA A 19 34.72 9.95 6.96
CA ALA A 19 33.59 9.03 7.15
C ALA A 19 32.87 8.71 5.84
N LEU A 20 32.85 9.67 4.90
CA LEU A 20 32.21 9.53 3.59
C LEU A 20 33.15 8.95 2.51
N GLY A 21 34.45 8.80 2.82
CA GLY A 21 35.45 8.30 1.87
C GLY A 21 35.79 9.30 0.75
N VAL A 22 35.58 10.59 0.98
CA VAL A 22 35.83 11.68 0.02
C VAL A 22 36.92 12.62 0.55
N SER A 23 37.51 13.42 -0.33
CA SER A 23 38.45 14.47 0.07
C SER A 23 37.73 15.68 0.68
N THR A 24 38.46 16.54 1.39
CA THR A 24 37.88 17.77 1.96
C THR A 24 37.44 18.78 0.91
N GLU A 25 38.00 18.71 -0.29
CA GLU A 25 37.70 19.58 -1.42
C GLU A 25 36.45 19.13 -2.18
N GLU A 26 36.08 17.84 -2.10
CA GLU A 26 34.90 17.26 -2.75
C GLU A 26 33.59 17.54 -1.97
N LEU A 27 33.68 18.09 -0.75
CA LEU A 27 32.53 18.47 0.07
C LEU A 27 32.03 19.88 -0.29
N GLU A 28 31.36 19.99 -1.43
CA GLU A 28 30.82 21.27 -1.95
C GLU A 28 29.66 21.83 -1.09
N GLU A 29 28.70 20.98 -0.68
CA GLU A 29 27.54 21.37 0.13
C GLU A 29 27.14 20.27 1.13
N ILE A 30 26.86 20.65 2.40
CA ILE A 30 26.38 19.72 3.44
C ILE A 30 25.05 20.22 3.99
N ASN A 31 23.96 19.51 3.67
CA ASN A 31 22.62 19.79 4.20
C ASN A 31 22.33 18.90 5.42
N ILE A 32 22.37 19.49 6.63
CA ILE A 32 22.06 18.77 7.87
C ILE A 32 20.60 18.98 8.24
N LYS A 33 19.77 17.94 8.08
CA LYS A 33 18.40 17.92 8.60
C LYS A 33 18.36 17.28 9.98
N THR A 34 18.25 18.09 11.02
CA THR A 34 17.96 17.60 12.38
C THR A 34 16.45 17.64 12.63
N SER A 35 15.90 16.58 13.23
CA SER A 35 14.52 16.58 13.71
C SER A 35 14.49 16.03 15.13
N THR A 36 13.89 16.77 16.05
CA THR A 36 13.71 16.37 17.47
C THR A 36 12.64 15.30 17.68
N HIS A 37 11.93 14.91 16.62
CA HIS A 37 10.88 13.92 16.72
C HIS A 37 11.47 12.52 16.88
N ARG A 38 11.24 11.91 18.06
CA ARG A 38 10.95 10.47 18.10
C ARG A 38 9.81 10.27 17.11
N LYS A 39 10.12 9.81 15.89
CA LYS A 39 9.09 9.50 14.90
C LYS A 39 8.13 8.56 15.61
N THR A 40 6.90 8.99 15.85
CA THR A 40 5.84 8.11 16.34
C THR A 40 5.72 7.02 15.28
N SER A 41 6.29 5.85 15.57
CA SER A 41 6.23 4.69 14.70
C SER A 41 5.13 3.77 15.21
N PHE A 42 4.45 3.11 14.28
CA PHE A 42 3.60 1.99 14.64
C PHE A 42 4.49 0.85 15.16
N ARG A 43 4.02 0.16 16.20
CA ARG A 43 4.70 -1.05 16.72
C ARG A 43 4.46 -2.25 15.82
N ASP A 44 3.26 -2.32 15.26
CA ASP A 44 2.84 -3.39 14.37
C ASP A 44 2.90 -2.96 12.91
N ASP A 45 2.88 -3.96 12.03
CA ASP A 45 2.67 -3.78 10.62
C ASP A 45 1.30 -3.17 10.34
N PHE A 46 1.23 -2.33 9.30
CA PHE A 46 0.00 -1.70 8.87
C PHE A 46 -0.19 -1.79 7.37
N SER A 47 -1.45 -1.75 6.96
CA SER A 47 -1.85 -1.58 5.58
C SER A 47 -2.75 -0.35 5.45
N LEU A 48 -2.58 0.40 4.37
CA LEU A 48 -3.37 1.56 4.01
C LEU A 48 -4.59 1.08 3.21
N ILE A 49 -5.79 1.38 3.68
CA ILE A 49 -7.05 1.04 3.01
C ILE A 49 -7.65 2.31 2.40
N PHE A 50 -8.11 2.23 1.15
CA PHE A 50 -8.73 3.37 0.48
C PHE A 50 -10.22 3.47 0.79
N LYS A 51 -10.61 4.54 1.50
CA LYS A 51 -12.00 4.79 1.94
C LYS A 51 -13.04 4.61 0.82
N GLY A 52 -12.74 5.12 -0.38
CA GLY A 52 -13.66 5.00 -1.52
C GLY A 52 -13.89 3.55 -1.93
N ASN A 53 -12.79 2.82 -2.15
CA ASN A 53 -12.83 1.46 -2.69
C ASN A 53 -13.28 0.44 -1.65
N ILE A 54 -12.97 0.63 -0.36
CA ILE A 54 -13.50 -0.24 0.70
C ILE A 54 -15.02 -0.07 0.88
N ALA A 55 -15.53 1.15 0.74
CA ALA A 55 -16.97 1.39 0.77
C ALA A 55 -17.66 0.73 -0.43
N THR A 56 -17.03 0.72 -1.61
CA THR A 56 -17.54 -0.04 -2.76
C THR A 56 -17.51 -1.53 -2.48
N LEU A 57 -16.39 -2.09 -1.99
CA LEU A 57 -16.27 -3.49 -1.60
C LEU A 57 -17.40 -3.93 -0.65
N ALA A 58 -17.73 -3.11 0.36
CA ALA A 58 -18.80 -3.39 1.31
C ALA A 58 -20.21 -3.39 0.67
N ARG A 59 -20.42 -2.66 -0.44
CA ARG A 59 -21.68 -2.65 -1.20
C ARG A 59 -21.74 -3.71 -2.29
N MET A 60 -20.63 -4.37 -2.61
CA MET A 60 -20.63 -5.47 -3.57
C MET A 60 -21.46 -6.63 -3.02
N LYS A 61 -22.14 -7.35 -3.92
CA LYS A 61 -22.92 -8.54 -3.58
C LYS A 61 -22.03 -9.77 -3.37
N LEU A 62 -21.04 -9.64 -2.47
CA LEU A 62 -20.16 -10.75 -2.11
C LEU A 62 -20.87 -11.72 -1.19
N THR A 63 -20.55 -13.00 -1.32
CA THR A 63 -20.97 -13.96 -0.28
C THR A 63 -20.34 -13.61 1.07
N PRO A 64 -21.01 -13.92 2.21
CA PRO A 64 -20.42 -13.69 3.54
C PRO A 64 -19.07 -14.39 3.73
N THR A 65 -18.88 -15.54 3.06
CA THR A 65 -17.60 -16.28 3.07
C THR A 65 -16.51 -15.49 2.34
N SER A 66 -16.79 -14.98 1.15
CA SER A 66 -15.85 -14.14 0.39
C SER A 66 -15.48 -12.88 1.15
N PHE A 67 -16.46 -12.19 1.73
CA PHE A 67 -16.21 -11.00 2.54
C PHE A 67 -15.32 -11.30 3.74
N LYS A 68 -15.62 -12.36 4.51
CA LYS A 68 -14.79 -12.81 5.64
C LYS A 68 -13.35 -13.12 5.21
N ILE A 69 -13.18 -13.77 4.05
CA ILE A 69 -11.86 -14.06 3.49
C ILE A 69 -11.12 -12.77 3.14
N VAL A 70 -11.75 -11.78 2.50
CA VAL A 70 -11.09 -10.51 2.16
C VAL A 70 -10.55 -9.80 3.41
N ILE A 71 -11.33 -9.75 4.48
CA ILE A 71 -10.89 -9.16 5.76
C ILE A 71 -9.67 -9.91 6.31
N TYR A 72 -9.68 -11.25 6.26
CA TYR A 72 -8.52 -12.05 6.66
C TYR A 72 -7.30 -11.81 5.75
N LEU A 73 -7.50 -11.60 4.44
CA LEU A 73 -6.39 -11.35 3.53
C LEU A 73 -5.59 -10.08 3.85
N PHE A 74 -6.19 -9.09 4.51
CA PHE A 74 -5.46 -7.92 4.99
C PHE A 74 -4.40 -8.27 6.06
N SER A 75 -4.55 -9.38 6.79
CA SER A 75 -3.59 -9.79 7.83
C SER A 75 -2.40 -10.59 7.29
N VAL A 76 -2.54 -11.19 6.10
CA VAL A 76 -1.48 -12.00 5.45
C VAL A 76 -0.85 -11.30 4.24
N LEU A 77 -1.20 -10.03 4.01
CA LEU A 77 -0.66 -9.21 2.95
C LEU A 77 0.80 -8.83 3.25
N ASP A 78 1.66 -8.93 2.24
CA ASP A 78 3.04 -8.47 2.31
C ASP A 78 3.32 -7.27 1.36
N TYR A 79 4.50 -6.66 1.46
CA TYR A 79 4.95 -5.59 0.57
C TYR A 79 4.86 -5.99 -0.91
N GLY A 80 4.46 -5.06 -1.77
CA GLY A 80 4.13 -5.38 -3.16
C GLY A 80 2.79 -6.10 -3.31
N ASN A 81 1.96 -6.14 -2.26
CA ASN A 81 0.59 -6.64 -2.26
C ASN A 81 0.42 -8.13 -2.57
N ILE A 82 1.49 -8.89 -2.36
CA ILE A 82 1.51 -10.34 -2.54
C ILE A 82 0.94 -11.05 -1.30
N LEU A 83 0.24 -12.16 -1.52
CA LEU A 83 -0.20 -13.05 -0.45
C LEU A 83 0.87 -14.13 -0.20
N VAL A 84 1.67 -13.98 0.85
CA VAL A 84 2.77 -14.90 1.20
C VAL A 84 2.25 -16.02 2.10
N ASN A 85 2.82 -17.23 1.97
CA ASN A 85 2.45 -18.41 2.79
C ASN A 85 0.93 -18.69 2.78
N PHE A 86 0.33 -18.46 1.62
CA PHE A 86 -1.10 -18.48 1.37
C PHE A 86 -1.53 -19.84 0.80
N SER A 87 -2.56 -20.44 1.37
CA SER A 87 -3.27 -21.56 0.74
C SER A 87 -4.75 -21.60 1.16
N GLN A 88 -5.61 -22.05 0.25
CA GLN A 88 -7.05 -22.19 0.55
C GLN A 88 -7.30 -23.19 1.68
N ALA A 89 -6.47 -24.23 1.80
CA ALA A 89 -6.58 -25.21 2.87
C ALA A 89 -6.24 -24.61 4.24
N LYS A 90 -5.21 -23.76 4.32
CA LYS A 90 -4.85 -23.03 5.53
C LYS A 90 -5.96 -22.07 5.96
N ILE A 91 -6.50 -21.30 5.01
CA ILE A 91 -7.63 -20.39 5.26
C ILE A 91 -8.87 -21.14 5.73
N ALA A 92 -9.19 -22.28 5.11
CA ALA A 92 -10.29 -23.13 5.53
C ALA A 92 -10.14 -23.56 7.00
N LYS A 93 -8.93 -23.98 7.39
CA LYS A 93 -8.63 -24.38 8.78
C LYS A 93 -8.72 -23.20 9.74
N GLU A 94 -8.05 -22.08 9.44
CA GLU A 94 -7.96 -20.93 10.35
C GLU A 94 -9.29 -20.19 10.52
N LEU A 95 -10.11 -20.12 9.48
CA LEU A 95 -11.41 -19.45 9.54
C LEU A 95 -12.59 -20.38 9.88
N GLY A 96 -12.33 -21.68 10.08
CA GLY A 96 -13.36 -22.69 10.35
C GLY A 96 -14.34 -22.87 9.19
N LEU A 97 -13.85 -22.83 7.95
CA LEU A 97 -14.68 -22.87 6.73
C LEU A 97 -14.52 -24.20 5.99
N CYS A 98 -15.58 -24.64 5.32
CA CYS A 98 -15.50 -25.79 4.42
C CYS A 98 -14.62 -25.46 3.19
N LYS A 99 -13.73 -26.38 2.82
CA LYS A 99 -12.82 -26.22 1.66
C LYS A 99 -13.54 -25.87 0.36
N SER A 100 -14.72 -26.46 0.11
CA SER A 100 -15.55 -26.17 -1.07
C SER A 100 -16.07 -24.73 -1.09
N ASN A 101 -16.41 -24.16 0.07
CA ASN A 101 -16.86 -22.78 0.20
C ASN A 101 -15.70 -21.82 0.01
N VAL A 102 -14.51 -22.13 0.55
CA VAL A 102 -13.30 -21.35 0.30
C VAL A 102 -12.96 -21.35 -1.20
N SER A 103 -12.97 -22.51 -1.86
CA SER A 103 -12.72 -22.58 -3.31
C SER A 103 -13.70 -21.76 -4.14
N ARG A 104 -14.99 -21.77 -3.78
CA ARG A 104 -16.02 -20.91 -4.41
C ARG A 104 -15.74 -19.44 -4.17
N ALA A 105 -15.42 -19.07 -2.93
CA ALA A 105 -15.09 -17.69 -2.59
C ALA A 105 -13.88 -17.18 -3.36
N PHE A 106 -12.81 -17.97 -3.48
CA PHE A 106 -11.64 -17.56 -4.26
C PHE A 106 -11.97 -17.30 -5.74
N ARG A 107 -12.83 -18.12 -6.35
CA ARG A 107 -13.31 -17.86 -7.72
C ARG A 107 -14.03 -16.52 -7.80
N GLU A 108 -15.00 -16.28 -6.92
CA GLU A 108 -15.71 -15.00 -6.84
C GLU A 108 -14.76 -13.81 -6.67
N LEU A 109 -13.73 -13.91 -5.81
CA LEU A 109 -12.75 -12.85 -5.59
C LEU A 109 -11.87 -12.58 -6.82
N PHE A 110 -11.50 -13.60 -7.60
CA PHE A 110 -10.78 -13.42 -8.86
C PHE A 110 -11.68 -12.81 -9.95
N ASP A 111 -12.92 -13.27 -10.05
CA ASP A 111 -13.90 -12.78 -11.03
C ASP A 111 -14.19 -11.29 -10.80
N LYS A 112 -14.29 -10.89 -9.53
CA LYS A 112 -14.51 -9.50 -9.09
C LYS A 112 -13.23 -8.65 -9.04
N LYS A 113 -12.09 -9.18 -9.49
CA LYS A 113 -10.77 -8.49 -9.49
C LYS A 113 -10.38 -7.93 -8.11
N ILE A 114 -10.86 -8.56 -7.04
CA ILE A 114 -10.39 -8.32 -5.67
C ILE A 114 -9.04 -9.02 -5.50
N LEU A 115 -8.93 -10.22 -6.08
CA LEU A 115 -7.67 -10.94 -6.22
C LEU A 115 -7.22 -10.95 -7.68
N LEU A 116 -5.90 -10.91 -7.88
CA LEU A 116 -5.26 -10.96 -9.18
C LEU A 116 -4.24 -12.10 -9.20
N ARG A 117 -4.05 -12.73 -10.36
CA ARG A 117 -2.95 -13.67 -10.60
C ARG A 117 -2.02 -13.06 -11.62
N ASP A 118 -0.73 -13.10 -11.33
CA ASP A 118 0.25 -12.87 -12.37
C ASP A 118 0.62 -14.20 -13.03
N ALA A 119 0.48 -14.23 -14.35
CA ALA A 119 0.67 -15.44 -15.15
C ALA A 119 2.14 -15.93 -15.22
N PRO A 120 3.17 -15.05 -15.25
CA PRO A 120 4.57 -15.44 -15.32
C PRO A 120 5.15 -16.01 -14.02
N ASP A 121 4.80 -15.46 -12.84
CA ASP A 121 5.38 -15.88 -11.55
C ASP A 121 4.41 -16.74 -10.69
N GLY A 122 3.15 -16.87 -11.13
CA GLY A 122 2.12 -17.67 -10.46
C GLY A 122 1.65 -17.09 -9.13
N HIS A 123 2.08 -15.87 -8.79
CA HIS A 123 1.72 -15.23 -7.53
C HIS A 123 0.27 -14.74 -7.53
N VAL A 124 -0.31 -14.71 -6.33
CA VAL A 124 -1.64 -14.14 -6.08
C VAL A 124 -1.47 -12.83 -5.34
N TYR A 125 -2.09 -11.78 -5.87
CA TYR A 125 -2.05 -10.44 -5.31
C TYR A 125 -3.44 -10.02 -4.85
N LEU A 126 -3.48 -9.24 -3.77
CA LEU A 126 -4.65 -8.46 -3.42
C LEU A 126 -4.62 -7.15 -4.20
N ASN A 127 -5.74 -6.78 -4.82
CA ASN A 127 -5.81 -5.57 -5.63
C ASN A 127 -5.40 -4.34 -4.83
N SER A 128 -4.34 -3.65 -5.28
CA SER A 128 -3.77 -2.52 -4.58
C SER A 128 -4.69 -1.31 -4.50
N ASN A 129 -5.68 -1.21 -5.38
CA ASN A 129 -6.72 -0.19 -5.27
C ASN A 129 -7.59 -0.37 -4.00
N LEU A 130 -7.60 -1.54 -3.36
CA LEU A 130 -8.32 -1.76 -2.09
C LEU A 130 -7.46 -1.41 -0.88
N CYS A 131 -6.25 -1.95 -0.85
CA CYS A 131 -5.40 -1.97 0.33
C CYS A 131 -3.94 -2.06 -0.11
N VAL A 132 -2.99 -1.43 0.60
CA VAL A 132 -1.54 -1.58 0.37
C VAL A 132 -0.79 -1.72 1.67
N LYS A 133 0.13 -2.68 1.76
CA LYS A 133 1.07 -2.73 2.87
C LYS A 133 2.20 -1.72 2.68
N GLY A 134 2.35 -0.80 3.64
CA GLY A 134 3.37 0.24 3.61
C GLY A 134 3.05 1.41 2.66
N ILE A 135 4.08 2.22 2.36
CA ILE A 135 3.92 3.44 1.55
C ILE A 135 4.71 3.29 0.23
N PRO A 136 4.07 3.36 -0.95
CA PRO A 136 4.73 3.05 -2.23
C PRO A 136 6.02 3.82 -2.54
N HIS A 137 6.16 5.07 -2.09
CA HIS A 137 7.39 5.86 -2.31
C HIS A 137 8.63 5.31 -1.57
N ARG A 138 8.44 4.30 -0.71
CA ARG A 138 9.53 3.62 0.03
C ARG A 138 9.81 2.21 -0.49
N PHE A 139 9.13 1.78 -1.54
CA PHE A 139 9.33 0.45 -2.09
C PHE A 139 10.64 0.39 -2.87
N ASN A 140 11.33 -0.74 -2.77
CA ASN A 140 12.42 -1.07 -3.68
C ASN A 140 11.88 -1.45 -5.07
N GLU A 141 12.75 -1.68 -6.04
CA GLU A 141 12.35 -1.97 -7.44
C GLU A 141 11.46 -3.21 -7.56
N GLU A 142 11.79 -4.29 -6.86
CA GLU A 142 11.02 -5.54 -6.88
C GLU A 142 9.62 -5.36 -6.25
N GLN A 143 9.55 -4.68 -5.11
CA GLN A 143 8.29 -4.34 -4.45
C GLN A 143 7.45 -3.41 -5.32
N MET A 144 8.07 -2.48 -6.03
CA MET A 144 7.38 -1.58 -6.95
C MET A 144 6.85 -2.33 -8.17
N ASP A 145 7.60 -3.27 -8.72
CA ASP A 145 7.14 -4.14 -9.82
C ASP A 145 5.92 -4.97 -9.40
N LYS A 146 6.02 -5.68 -8.27
CA LYS A 146 4.90 -6.44 -7.66
C LYS A 146 3.70 -5.54 -7.38
N PHE A 147 3.93 -4.35 -6.83
CA PHE A 147 2.87 -3.38 -6.58
C PHE A 147 2.16 -2.97 -7.88
N ARG A 148 2.89 -2.73 -8.98
CA ARG A 148 2.29 -2.43 -10.29
C ARG A 148 1.46 -3.59 -10.82
N LYS A 149 1.95 -4.83 -10.71
CA LYS A 149 1.24 -6.06 -11.09
C LYS A 149 -0.04 -6.28 -10.29
N SER A 150 -0.04 -5.90 -9.02
CA SER A 150 -1.21 -6.00 -8.13
C SER A 150 -2.29 -4.94 -8.37
N ARG A 151 -2.14 -4.06 -9.37
CA ARG A 151 -3.08 -2.95 -9.62
C ARG A 151 -4.03 -3.27 -10.77
N ALA A 152 -5.33 -3.30 -10.48
CA ALA A 152 -6.37 -3.41 -11.51
C ALA A 152 -7.52 -2.43 -11.25
N GLU A 153 -7.76 -1.53 -12.21
CA GLU A 153 -8.94 -0.66 -12.23
C GLU A 153 -10.13 -1.41 -12.82
N THR A 154 -11.31 -1.22 -12.23
CA THR A 154 -12.56 -1.83 -12.69
C THR A 154 -13.70 -0.83 -12.58
N GLU A 155 -14.90 -1.21 -13.03
CA GLU A 155 -16.11 -0.44 -12.79
C GLU A 155 -16.41 -0.22 -11.29
N ASP A 156 -15.96 -1.15 -10.43
CA ASP A 156 -16.15 -1.09 -8.98
C ASP A 156 -14.98 -0.41 -8.25
N PHE A 157 -13.77 -0.47 -8.80
CA PHE A 157 -12.54 0.00 -8.15
C PHE A 157 -11.84 1.06 -8.99
N ASP A 158 -12.03 2.32 -8.58
CA ASP A 158 -11.31 3.47 -9.13
C ASP A 158 -9.80 3.33 -8.85
N ASN A 159 -8.95 3.83 -9.76
CA ASN A 159 -7.51 3.89 -9.51
C ASN A 159 -7.19 4.78 -8.29
N ALA A 160 -6.70 4.16 -7.22
CA ALA A 160 -6.43 4.82 -5.95
C ALA A 160 -5.08 5.57 -5.90
N PHE A 161 -4.25 5.43 -6.95
CA PHE A 161 -2.89 5.98 -6.98
C PHE A 161 -2.68 6.98 -8.11
N SER A 162 -2.22 8.17 -7.73
CA SER A 162 -1.45 9.02 -8.64
C SER A 162 0.02 8.61 -8.54
N LEU A 163 0.46 7.65 -9.36
CA LEU A 163 1.89 7.47 -9.57
C LEU A 163 2.41 8.79 -10.17
N TYR A 164 3.26 9.49 -9.43
CA TYR A 164 3.94 10.69 -9.93
C TYR A 164 4.77 10.27 -11.15
N HIS A 165 4.25 10.57 -12.34
CA HIS A 165 5.07 10.65 -13.53
C HIS A 165 5.61 12.07 -13.55
N SER A 166 6.90 12.25 -13.78
CA SER A 166 7.49 13.54 -14.14
C SER A 166 6.94 13.96 -15.52
N GLY A 167 5.66 14.33 -15.58
CA GLY A 167 4.94 14.62 -16.82
C GLY A 167 3.51 15.09 -16.54
N ARG A 168 3.24 16.35 -16.90
CA ARG A 168 1.97 17.10 -16.90
C ARG A 168 0.69 16.36 -16.44
N ARG A 169 0.10 16.84 -15.34
CA ARG A 169 -1.30 16.56 -15.00
C ARG A 169 -2.24 17.32 -15.95
N ILE A 170 -3.12 16.60 -16.64
CA ILE A 170 -4.44 17.14 -17.03
C ILE A 170 -5.38 16.80 -15.87
N LYS A 171 -5.97 17.82 -15.24
CA LYS A 171 -7.01 17.66 -14.22
C LYS A 171 -8.28 17.14 -14.90
N THR A 172 -8.68 15.91 -14.63
CA THR A 172 -10.06 15.47 -14.88
C THR A 172 -10.94 15.91 -13.71
N THR A 173 -11.98 16.68 -14.03
CA THR A 173 -13.00 17.20 -13.12
C THR A 173 -13.79 16.07 -12.46
N GLY A 174 -13.82 16.04 -11.14
CA GLY A 174 -14.49 15.01 -10.35
C GLY A 174 -16.01 15.01 -10.53
N LYS A 175 -16.60 13.80 -10.61
CA LYS A 175 -18.04 13.60 -10.46
C LYS A 175 -18.43 13.81 -8.99
N THR A 176 -19.34 14.74 -8.76
CA THR A 176 -19.98 14.99 -7.45
C THR A 176 -20.77 13.75 -7.03
N ARG A 177 -20.32 13.03 -6.00
CA ARG A 177 -21.11 11.96 -5.37
C ARG A 177 -22.18 12.62 -4.49
N LYS A 178 -23.45 12.31 -4.76
CA LYS A 178 -24.59 12.72 -3.91
C LYS A 178 -24.43 12.05 -2.54
N ILE A 179 -24.43 12.87 -1.50
CA ILE A 179 -24.54 12.44 -0.10
C ILE A 179 -26.00 12.04 0.11
N SER A 180 -26.25 10.79 0.46
CA SER A 180 -27.57 10.35 0.96
C SER A 180 -27.77 10.85 2.39
N PRO A 181 -29.03 11.05 2.84
CA PRO A 181 -29.32 11.67 4.14
C PRO A 181 -28.72 10.86 5.29
N GLU A 182 -28.32 11.58 6.34
CA GLU A 182 -27.92 10.99 7.62
C GLU A 182 -29.15 10.28 8.23
N ASP A 183 -29.07 8.96 8.37
CA ASP A 183 -29.96 8.24 9.27
C ASP A 183 -29.44 8.47 10.69
N ASP A 184 -30.26 9.08 11.55
CA ASP A 184 -30.02 9.20 12.98
C ASP A 184 -29.90 7.78 13.57
N ILE A 185 -28.68 7.35 13.84
CA ILE A 185 -28.42 6.14 14.63
C ILE A 185 -28.45 6.57 16.10
N PRO A 186 -29.44 6.15 16.91
CA PRO A 186 -29.46 6.47 18.33
C PRO A 186 -28.56 5.48 19.07
N PHE A 187 -27.29 5.87 19.29
CA PHE A 187 -26.44 5.30 20.33
C PHE A 187 -25.72 6.42 21.08
#